data_AF-G5QR70-F1
#
_entry.id   AF-G5QR70-F1
#
_cell.length_a   1.000
_cell.length_b   1.000
_cell.length_c   1.000
_cell.angle_alpha   90.00
_cell.angle_beta   90.00
_cell.angle_gamma   90.00
#
_symmetry.space_group_name_H-M   'P 1'
#
loop_
_entity.id
_entity.type
_entity.pdbx_description
1 polymer ?
#
loop_
_entity_poly.entity_id
_entity_poly.type
_entity_poly.pdbx_seq_one_letter_code
_entity_poly.pdbx_strand_id
1 'polypeptide(L)' 'APLTAMHKTYLQTFCTVPAVVTRQQHDTEQARLRAQARPSADNKKWLKIQSAIYDAIH' A
#
# COMPACT_ATOMS: atom_id res chain seq x y z
N ALA A 1 0.10 -8.57 -21.22
CA ALA A 1 0.88 -9.80 -21.00
C ALA A 1 0.97 -10.07 -19.49
N PRO A 2 0.88 -11.33 -19.02
CA PRO A 2 1.07 -11.66 -17.62
C PRO A 2 2.53 -11.42 -17.18
N LEU A 3 2.74 -11.11 -15.89
CA LEU A 3 4.09 -11.01 -15.33
C LEU A 3 4.76 -12.39 -15.33
N THR A 4 5.99 -12.45 -15.82
CA THR A 4 6.86 -13.63 -15.68
C THR A 4 7.23 -13.85 -14.21
N ALA A 5 7.69 -15.05 -13.87
CA ALA A 5 8.16 -15.34 -12.51
C ALA A 5 9.29 -14.37 -12.08
N MET A 6 10.23 -14.09 -12.98
CA MET A 6 11.35 -13.17 -12.74
C MET A 6 10.87 -11.74 -12.44
N HIS A 7 9.91 -11.22 -13.22
CA HIS A 7 9.35 -9.89 -12.96
C HIS A 7 8.61 -9.82 -11.62
N LYS A 8 7.92 -10.89 -11.21
CA LYS A 8 7.27 -10.96 -9.89
C LYS A 8 8.31 -10.93 -8.77
N THR A 9 9.42 -11.64 -8.91
CA THR A 9 10.52 -11.60 -7.94
C THR A 9 11.09 -10.19 -7.80
N TYR A 10 11.39 -9.51 -8.91
CA TYR A 10 11.91 -8.13 -8.85
C TYR A 10 10.92 -7.17 -8.18
N LEU A 11 9.63 -7.29 -8.49
CA LEU A 11 8.59 -6.49 -7.86
C LEU A 11 8.54 -6.75 -6.35
N GLN A 12 8.53 -8.03 -5.94
CA GLN A 12 8.48 -8.39 -4.52
C GLN A 12 9.70 -7.85 -3.78
N THR A 13 10.91 -8.08 -4.29
CA THR A 13 12.15 -7.58 -3.70
C THR A 13 12.13 -6.07 -3.55
N PHE A 14 11.70 -5.34 -4.57
CA PHE A 14 11.58 -3.88 -4.53
C PHE A 14 10.58 -3.42 -3.47
N CYS A 15 9.39 -4.04 -3.45
CA CYS A 15 8.33 -3.69 -2.50
C CYS A 15 8.74 -3.89 -1.04
N THR A 16 9.57 -4.89 -0.75
CA THR A 16 10.04 -5.20 0.61
C THR A 16 11.26 -4.41 1.07
N VAL A 17 11.82 -3.52 0.26
CA VAL A 17 12.95 -2.66 0.68
C VAL A 17 12.51 -1.76 1.83
N PRO A 18 13.30 -1.60 2.92
CA PRO A 18 12.88 -0.83 4.11
C PRO A 18 12.34 0.58 3.82
N ALA A 19 12.92 1.28 2.84
CA ALA A 19 12.45 2.60 2.42
C ALA A 19 11.03 2.57 1.80
N VAL A 20 10.72 1.53 1.02
CA VAL A 20 9.39 1.33 0.42
C VAL A 20 8.38 0.95 1.49
N VAL A 21 8.74 0.04 2.40
CA VAL A 21 7.89 -0.35 3.54
C VAL A 21 7.55 0.87 4.40
N THR A 22 8.56 1.68 4.76
CA THR A 22 8.38 2.90 5.57
C THR A 22 7.45 3.90 4.88
N ARG A 23 7.64 4.11 3.58
CA ARG A 23 6.78 5.00 2.78
C ARG A 23 5.33 4.49 2.77
N GLN A 24 5.14 3.19 2.56
CA GLN A 24 3.80 2.59 2.51
C GLN A 24 3.10 2.66 3.87
N GLN A 25 3.83 2.49 4.97
CA GLN A 25 3.31 2.69 6.33
C GLN A 25 2.81 4.12 6.52
N HIS A 26 3.62 5.12 6.13
CA HIS A 26 3.24 6.53 6.19
C HIS A 26 1.98 6.82 5.35
N ASP A 27 1.93 6.34 4.10
CA ASP A 27 0.80 6.57 3.20
C ASP A 27 -0.50 5.96 3.74
N THR A 28 -0.41 4.79 4.38
CA THR A 28 -1.53 4.11 5.06
C THR A 28 -2.02 4.92 6.25
N GLU A 29 -1.12 5.44 7.08
CA GLU A 29 -1.49 6.30 8.21
C GLU A 29 -2.15 7.60 7.74
N GLN A 30 -1.63 8.24 6.70
CA GLN A 30 -2.26 9.42 6.11
C GLN A 30 -3.67 9.11 5.56
N ALA A 31 -3.88 7.95 4.96
CA ALA A 31 -5.20 7.53 4.52
C ALA A 31 -6.16 7.31 5.70
N ARG A 32 -5.66 6.76 6.81
CA ARG A 32 -6.42 6.58 8.06
C ARG A 32 -6.87 7.91 8.63
N LEU A 33 -5.97 8.88 8.72
CA LEU A 33 -6.27 10.24 9.20
C LEU A 33 -7.30 10.94 8.30
N ARG A 34 -7.18 10.83 6.97
CA ARG A 34 -8.17 11.40 6.02
C ARG A 34 -9.55 10.79 6.20
N ALA A 35 -9.64 9.46 6.37
CA ALA A 35 -10.92 8.78 6.58
C ALA A 35 -11.56 9.13 7.93
N GLN A 36 -10.76 9.34 8.97
CA GLN A 36 -11.24 9.81 10.28
C GLN A 36 -11.75 11.25 10.21
N ALA A 37 -10.98 12.15 9.58
CA ALA A 37 -11.37 13.55 9.44
C ALA A 37 -12.62 13.73 8.56
N ARG A 38 -12.74 12.93 7.49
CA ARG A 38 -13.89 12.95 6.58
C ARG A 38 -14.24 11.53 6.12
N PRO A 39 -15.26 10.87 6.69
CA PRO A 39 -15.57 9.47 6.41
C PRO A 39 -16.40 9.27 5.13
N SER A 40 -15.96 9.87 4.01
CA SER A 40 -16.59 9.69 2.70
C SER A 40 -16.34 8.28 2.13
N ALA A 41 -17.16 7.87 1.15
CA ALA A 41 -16.98 6.62 0.44
C ALA A 41 -15.58 6.53 -0.20
N ASP A 42 -15.10 7.63 -0.79
CA ASP A 42 -13.77 7.70 -1.41
C ASP A 42 -12.66 7.54 -0.37
N ASN A 43 -12.73 8.23 0.76
CA ASN A 43 -11.70 8.12 1.79
C ASN A 43 -11.64 6.71 2.40
N LYS A 44 -12.80 6.06 2.58
CA LYS A 44 -12.86 4.66 3.02
C LYS A 44 -12.27 3.71 1.97
N LYS A 45 -12.56 3.94 0.68
CA LYS A 45 -11.98 3.17 -0.42
C LYS A 45 -10.46 3.30 -0.44
N TRP A 46 -9.93 4.52 -0.35
CA TRP A 46 -8.50 4.75 -0.36
C TRP A 46 -7.79 4.18 0.86
N LEU A 47 -8.38 4.29 2.06
CA LEU A 47 -7.86 3.61 3.25
C LEU A 47 -7.77 2.10 3.02
N LYS A 48 -8.85 1.47 2.53
CA LYS A 48 -8.85 0.03 2.23
C LYS A 48 -7.75 -0.38 1.26
N ILE A 49 -7.53 0.41 0.20
CA ILE A 49 -6.47 0.14 -0.79
C ILE A 49 -5.08 0.25 -0.16
N GLN A 50 -4.81 1.33 0.58
CA GLN A 50 -3.49 1.54 1.19
C GLN A 50 -3.16 0.48 2.23
N SER A 51 -4.14 0.10 3.07
CA SER A 51 -4.00 -1.01 4.01
C SER A 51 -3.71 -2.33 3.29
N ALA A 52 -4.46 -2.67 2.24
CA ALA A 52 -4.24 -3.92 1.50
C ALA A 52 -2.87 -3.98 0.81
N ILE A 53 -2.33 -2.84 0.36
CA ILE A 53 -0.97 -2.78 -0.20
C ILE A 53 0.05 -2.98 0.92
N TYR A 54 -0.11 -2.30 2.06
CA TYR A 54 0.81 -2.43 3.19
C TYR A 54 0.85 -3.86 3.72
N ASP A 55 -0.31 -4.50 3.91
CA ASP A 55 -0.45 -5.88 4.37
C ASP A 55 0.14 -6.90 3.38
N ALA A 56 0.22 -6.57 2.10
CA ALA A 56 0.84 -7.44 1.10
C ALA A 56 2.38 -7.33 1.06
N ILE A 57 2.93 -6.26 1.67
CA ILE A 57 4.36 -5.95 1.70
C ILE A 57 4.99 -6.35 3.06
N HIS A 58 4.20 -6.30 4.13
CA HIS A 58 4.54 -6.69 5.50
C HIS A 58 4.26 -8.18 5.74
#